data_AF-A0A183MWM4-F1
#
_entry.id   AF-A0A183MWM4-F1
#
_cell.length_a   1.000
_cell.length_b   1.000
_cell.length_c   1.000
_cell.angle_alpha   90.00
_cell.angle_beta   90.00
_cell.angle_gamma   90.00
#
_symmetry.space_group_name_H-M   'P 1'
#
loop_
_entity.id
_entity.type
_entity.pdbx_description
1 polymer ?
#
loop_
_entity_poly.entity_id
_entity_poly.type
_entity_poly.pdbx_seq_one_letter_code
_entity_poly.pdbx_strand_id
1 'polypeptide(L)'
;SRKRKKKAAINTSRTRAEKAKAQAEYTEVNKQVKRSIRTDKRKYVEDLAMTLEKAAREGNIRQTDDITQKRKKKAAINTSRTRAEKAKAQAEYTEVNKQVKRSIRTDKRKYVEDLATTVEKAAREGNMRQLYDTTKNLSGNHRKPERPVKSKEGKVMTNIEEQRNRWVEHIRQIKSGKAAGPVNIPAEALKADTKSQLYRSLWNNQLNGIHHSTSTSLTTKRHGQNNTLEASSILRRASEDSQYHTEFL
;
A
#
# COMPACT_ATOMS: atom_id res chain seq x y z
N SER A 1 -14.27 -33.57 -41.50
CA SER A 1 -12.83 -33.62 -41.15
C SER A 1 -12.07 -34.57 -42.06
N ARG A 2 -10.89 -34.15 -42.57
CA ARG A 2 -10.00 -34.94 -43.46
C ARG A 2 -9.70 -36.34 -42.94
N LYS A 3 -9.57 -36.51 -41.62
CA LYS A 3 -9.40 -37.80 -40.94
C LYS A 3 -10.60 -38.75 -41.10
N ARG A 4 -11.83 -38.24 -41.00
CA ARG A 4 -13.06 -39.04 -41.22
C ARG A 4 -13.19 -39.49 -42.67
N LYS A 5 -12.85 -38.62 -43.63
CA LYS A 5 -12.81 -38.96 -45.07
C LYS A 5 -11.81 -40.09 -45.36
N LYS A 6 -10.60 -40.03 -44.78
CA LYS A 6 -9.59 -41.10 -44.92
C LYS A 6 -9.99 -42.39 -44.20
N LYS A 7 -10.74 -42.31 -43.10
CA LYS A 7 -11.30 -43.50 -42.43
C LYS A 7 -12.38 -44.18 -43.25
N ALA A 8 -13.24 -43.40 -43.91
CA ALA A 8 -14.27 -43.92 -44.83
C ALA A 8 -13.65 -44.61 -46.05
N ALA A 9 -12.54 -44.07 -46.59
CA ALA A 9 -11.83 -44.65 -47.74
C ALA A 9 -11.32 -46.09 -47.47
N ILE A 10 -10.98 -46.42 -46.22
CA ILE A 10 -10.59 -47.79 -45.82
C ILE A 10 -11.78 -48.76 -45.95
N ASN A 11 -13.00 -48.28 -45.65
CA ASN A 11 -14.20 -49.11 -45.64
C ASN A 11 -14.77 -49.29 -47.07
N THR A 12 -14.49 -48.36 -47.99
CA THR A 12 -14.96 -48.41 -49.38
C THR A 12 -13.95 -49.00 -50.37
N SER A 13 -12.75 -49.37 -49.91
CA SER A 13 -11.71 -49.98 -50.75
C SER A 13 -12.10 -51.40 -51.16
N ARG A 14 -11.93 -51.75 -52.45
CA ARG A 14 -12.37 -53.03 -53.02
C ARG A 14 -11.26 -54.06 -53.07
N THR A 15 -10.01 -53.61 -53.20
CA THR A 15 -8.83 -54.50 -53.25
C THR A 15 -7.98 -54.41 -51.98
N ARG A 16 -7.19 -55.46 -51.70
CA ARG A 16 -6.24 -55.49 -50.56
C ARG A 16 -5.20 -54.37 -50.64
N ALA A 17 -4.72 -54.06 -51.85
CA ALA A 17 -3.75 -53.00 -52.10
C ALA A 17 -4.32 -51.60 -51.82
N GLU A 18 -5.55 -51.33 -52.28
CA GLU A 18 -6.26 -50.07 -51.99
C GLU A 18 -6.48 -49.89 -50.49
N LYS A 19 -6.89 -50.96 -49.79
CA LYS A 19 -7.14 -50.93 -48.35
C LYS A 19 -5.85 -50.67 -47.57
N ALA A 20 -4.73 -51.27 -47.98
CA ALA A 20 -3.42 -51.01 -47.38
C ALA A 20 -2.97 -49.55 -47.58
N LYS A 21 -3.15 -49.01 -48.79
CA LYS A 21 -2.84 -47.60 -49.11
C LYS A 21 -3.73 -46.64 -48.31
N ALA A 22 -5.04 -46.88 -48.25
CA ALA A 22 -5.97 -46.06 -47.47
C ALA A 22 -5.66 -46.11 -45.96
N GLN A 23 -5.23 -47.27 -45.45
CA GLN A 23 -4.80 -47.44 -44.06
C GLN A 23 -3.52 -46.65 -43.77
N ALA A 24 -2.51 -46.72 -44.64
CA ALA A 24 -1.29 -45.93 -44.53
C ALA A 24 -1.60 -44.42 -44.49
N GLU A 25 -2.43 -43.93 -45.42
CA GLU A 25 -2.85 -42.52 -45.46
C GLU A 25 -3.62 -42.07 -44.21
N TYR A 26 -4.51 -42.91 -43.67
CA TYR A 26 -5.21 -42.62 -42.42
C TYR A 26 -4.24 -42.51 -41.24
N THR A 27 -3.25 -43.41 -41.16
CA THR A 27 -2.25 -43.38 -40.09
C THR A 27 -1.37 -42.14 -40.15
N GLU A 28 -0.97 -41.70 -41.34
CA GLU A 28 -0.14 -40.50 -41.49
C GLU A 28 -0.91 -39.22 -41.14
N VAL A 29 -2.17 -39.10 -41.59
CA VAL A 29 -3.04 -37.98 -41.19
C VAL A 29 -3.26 -37.97 -39.67
N ASN A 30 -3.39 -39.13 -39.03
CA ASN A 30 -3.54 -39.21 -37.58
C ASN A 30 -2.25 -38.80 -36.84
N LYS A 31 -1.07 -39.15 -37.36
CA LYS A 31 0.23 -38.68 -36.85
C LYS A 31 0.35 -37.17 -36.99
N GLN A 32 -0.03 -36.60 -38.14
CA GLN A 32 0.02 -35.16 -38.39
C GLN A 32 -0.88 -34.38 -37.42
N VAL A 33 -2.12 -34.85 -37.19
CA VAL A 33 -3.03 -34.26 -36.19
C VAL A 33 -2.44 -34.32 -34.78
N LYS A 34 -1.85 -35.45 -34.38
CA LYS A 34 -1.18 -35.58 -33.08
C LYS A 34 0.06 -34.68 -32.95
N ARG A 35 0.77 -34.39 -34.05
CA ARG A 35 1.88 -33.41 -34.07
C ARG A 35 1.33 -31.99 -33.89
N SER A 36 0.29 -31.60 -34.63
CA SER A 36 -0.38 -30.29 -34.50
C SER A 36 -0.88 -30.05 -33.08
N ILE A 37 -1.58 -31.00 -32.48
CA ILE A 37 -2.09 -30.86 -31.11
C ILE A 37 -0.94 -30.68 -30.11
N ARG A 38 0.20 -31.36 -30.30
CA ARG A 38 1.37 -31.19 -29.45
C ARG A 38 2.02 -29.82 -29.62
N THR A 39 2.12 -29.32 -30.85
CA THR A 39 2.66 -27.98 -31.13
C THR A 39 1.74 -26.90 -30.59
N ASP A 40 0.42 -27.04 -30.75
CA ASP A 40 -0.56 -26.06 -30.28
C ASP A 40 -0.60 -26.03 -28.75
N LYS A 41 -0.53 -27.20 -28.09
CA LYS A 41 -0.37 -27.29 -26.64
C LYS A 41 0.93 -26.65 -26.16
N ARG A 42 2.05 -26.87 -26.87
CA ARG A 42 3.33 -26.25 -26.53
C ARG A 42 3.27 -24.73 -26.65
N LYS A 43 2.75 -24.22 -27.77
CA LYS A 43 2.54 -22.78 -27.98
C LYS A 43 1.65 -22.17 -26.91
N TYR A 44 0.53 -22.80 -26.58
CA TYR A 44 -0.37 -22.33 -25.51
C TYR A 44 0.33 -22.27 -24.15
N VAL A 45 1.14 -23.29 -23.81
CA VAL A 45 1.92 -23.28 -22.57
C VAL A 45 3.02 -22.21 -22.59
N GLU A 46 3.69 -22.01 -23.73
CA GLU A 46 4.69 -20.95 -23.91
C GLU A 46 4.06 -19.55 -23.82
N ASP A 47 2.90 -19.31 -24.44
CA ASP A 47 2.15 -18.06 -24.36
C ASP A 47 1.65 -17.80 -22.93
N LEU A 48 1.20 -18.84 -22.22
CA LEU A 48 0.82 -18.77 -20.81
C LEU A 48 2.02 -18.46 -19.92
N ALA A 49 3.17 -19.08 -20.19
CA ALA A 49 4.42 -18.79 -19.48
C ALA A 49 4.87 -17.35 -19.73
N MET A 50 4.83 -16.88 -20.99
CA MET A 50 5.16 -15.50 -21.34
C MET A 50 4.20 -14.48 -20.71
N THR A 51 2.91 -14.78 -20.61
CA THR A 51 1.94 -13.90 -19.94
C THR A 51 2.14 -13.87 -18.42
N LEU A 52 2.47 -15.00 -17.80
CA LEU A 52 2.86 -15.03 -16.38
C LEU A 52 4.17 -14.26 -16.12
N GLU A 53 5.17 -14.41 -16.99
CA GLU A 53 6.41 -13.63 -16.91
C GLU A 53 6.18 -12.14 -17.15
N LYS A 54 5.33 -11.78 -18.12
CA LYS A 54 4.94 -10.39 -18.39
C LYS A 54 4.21 -9.79 -17.19
N ALA A 55 3.26 -10.51 -16.60
CA ALA A 55 2.56 -10.10 -15.39
C ALA A 55 3.53 -9.95 -14.19
N ALA A 56 4.57 -10.78 -14.10
CA ALA A 56 5.64 -10.58 -13.13
C ALA A 56 6.40 -9.27 -13.41
N ARG A 57 6.79 -9.02 -14.67
CA ARG A 57 7.54 -7.83 -15.10
C ARG A 57 6.78 -6.51 -14.93
N GLU A 58 5.48 -6.50 -15.18
CA GLU A 58 4.66 -5.28 -15.17
C GLU A 58 4.20 -4.85 -13.78
N GLY A 59 4.29 -5.70 -12.76
CA GLY A 59 3.75 -5.40 -11.42
C GLY A 59 4.73 -5.35 -10.27
N ASN A 60 5.70 -6.27 -10.15
CA ASN A 60 6.28 -6.54 -8.83
C ASN A 60 7.68 -7.19 -8.78
N ILE A 61 8.38 -7.43 -9.91
CA ILE A 61 9.66 -8.17 -9.94
C ILE A 61 10.72 -7.62 -8.98
N ARG A 62 10.91 -6.29 -8.92
CA ARG A 62 11.90 -5.69 -8.01
C ARG A 62 11.59 -5.99 -6.55
N GLN A 63 10.32 -5.94 -6.16
CA GLN A 63 9.91 -6.18 -4.77
C GLN A 63 10.00 -7.67 -4.41
N THR A 64 9.67 -8.58 -5.35
CA THR A 64 9.82 -10.02 -5.15
C THR A 64 11.29 -10.44 -5.06
N ASP A 65 12.17 -9.79 -5.82
CA ASP A 65 13.62 -10.04 -5.79
C ASP A 65 14.23 -9.56 -4.46
N ASP A 66 13.90 -8.35 -4.00
CA ASP A 66 14.38 -7.82 -2.72
C ASP A 66 13.90 -8.68 -1.52
N ILE A 67 12.66 -9.16 -1.55
CA ILE A 67 12.11 -10.07 -0.52
C ILE A 67 12.83 -11.43 -0.56
N THR A 68 13.10 -11.95 -1.75
CA THR A 68 13.82 -13.21 -1.91
C THR A 68 15.27 -13.08 -1.43
N GLN A 69 15.95 -11.97 -1.74
CA GLN A 69 17.27 -11.66 -1.23
C GLN A 69 17.27 -11.53 0.30
N LYS A 70 16.29 -10.83 0.89
CA LYS A 70 16.13 -10.74 2.35
C LYS A 70 16.01 -12.12 3.00
N ARG A 71 15.26 -13.04 2.40
CA ARG A 71 15.12 -14.43 2.88
C ARG A 71 16.44 -15.20 2.82
N LYS A 72 17.19 -15.09 1.72
CA LYS A 72 18.53 -15.70 1.58
C LYS A 72 19.51 -15.17 2.64
N LYS A 73 19.57 -13.86 2.86
CA LYS A 73 20.39 -13.25 3.91
C LYS A 73 19.96 -13.67 5.31
N LYS A 74 18.66 -13.90 5.54
CA LYS A 74 18.17 -14.45 6.80
C LYS A 74 18.63 -15.90 7.02
N ALA A 75 18.68 -16.71 5.97
CA ALA A 75 19.20 -18.06 6.04
C ALA A 75 20.71 -18.08 6.39
N ALA A 76 21.50 -17.16 5.81
CA ALA A 76 22.93 -17.04 6.11
C ALA A 76 23.22 -16.77 7.60
N ILE A 77 22.37 -15.99 8.28
CA ILE A 77 22.47 -15.78 9.73
C ILE A 77 22.23 -17.08 10.51
N ASN A 78 21.25 -17.88 10.08
CA ASN A 78 20.90 -19.14 10.74
C ASN A 78 21.95 -20.22 10.55
N THR A 79 22.68 -20.21 9.43
CA THR A 79 23.75 -21.17 9.12
C THR A 79 25.14 -20.74 9.62
N SER A 80 25.28 -19.50 10.14
CA SER A 80 26.55 -18.97 10.63
C SER A 80 27.04 -19.74 11.87
N ARG A 81 28.33 -20.10 11.91
CA ARG A 81 28.90 -20.93 12.99
C ARG A 81 29.65 -20.10 14.03
N THR A 82 30.32 -19.03 13.61
CA THR A 82 31.10 -18.17 14.53
C THR A 82 30.37 -16.86 14.84
N ARG A 83 30.69 -16.24 15.99
CA ARG A 83 30.09 -14.95 16.40
C ARG A 83 30.41 -13.82 15.42
N ALA A 84 31.59 -13.84 14.81
CA ALA A 84 32.02 -12.86 13.82
C ALA A 84 31.25 -12.99 12.50
N GLU A 85 31.03 -14.21 11.99
CA GLU A 85 30.21 -14.48 10.80
C GLU A 85 28.76 -14.04 11.02
N LYS A 86 28.19 -14.38 12.18
CA LYS A 86 26.82 -14.00 12.53
C LYS A 86 26.65 -12.49 12.59
N ALA A 87 27.64 -11.76 13.11
CA ALA A 87 27.62 -10.30 13.13
C ALA A 87 27.65 -9.70 11.71
N LYS A 88 28.49 -10.22 10.81
CA LYS A 88 28.55 -9.80 9.40
C LYS A 88 27.24 -10.09 8.66
N ALA A 89 26.72 -11.32 8.77
CA ALA A 89 25.46 -11.71 8.14
C ALA A 89 24.26 -10.90 8.67
N GLN A 90 24.27 -10.57 9.97
CA GLN A 90 23.26 -9.71 10.57
C GLN A 90 23.31 -8.29 10.02
N ALA A 91 24.51 -7.71 9.85
CA ALA A 91 24.67 -6.40 9.23
C ALA A 91 24.09 -6.38 7.80
N GLU A 92 24.43 -7.37 6.97
CA GLU A 92 23.89 -7.49 5.61
C GLU A 92 22.37 -7.63 5.57
N TYR A 93 21.80 -8.47 6.44
CA TYR A 93 20.34 -8.61 6.56
C TYR A 93 19.67 -7.30 6.95
N THR A 94 20.27 -6.51 7.84
CA THR A 94 19.68 -5.23 8.26
C THR A 94 19.57 -4.25 7.11
N GLU A 95 20.56 -4.19 6.21
CA GLU A 95 20.54 -3.25 5.10
C GLU A 95 19.49 -3.63 4.05
N VAL A 96 19.45 -4.91 3.65
CA VAL A 96 18.41 -5.42 2.73
C VAL A 96 17.01 -5.25 3.34
N ASN A 97 16.85 -5.46 4.64
CA ASN A 97 15.57 -5.24 5.32
C ASN A 97 15.17 -3.76 5.36
N LYS A 98 16.12 -2.81 5.47
CA LYS A 98 15.82 -1.38 5.34
C LYS A 98 15.38 -1.06 3.91
N GLN A 99 16.06 -1.58 2.90
CA GLN A 99 15.71 -1.38 1.50
C GLN A 99 14.29 -1.87 1.19
N VAL A 100 13.94 -3.09 1.58
CA VAL A 100 12.57 -3.63 1.46
C VAL A 100 11.54 -2.73 2.16
N LYS A 101 11.84 -2.25 3.37
CA LYS A 101 10.93 -1.33 4.07
C LYS A 101 10.84 0.05 3.38
N ARG A 102 11.88 0.52 2.71
CA ARG A 102 11.87 1.79 1.95
C ARG A 102 11.04 1.60 0.67
N SER A 103 11.22 0.51 -0.08
CA SER A 103 10.44 0.24 -1.29
C SER A 103 8.95 0.10 -1.00
N ILE A 104 8.56 -0.66 0.03
CA ILE A 104 7.15 -0.76 0.45
C ILE A 104 6.53 0.62 0.76
N ARG A 105 7.28 1.52 1.40
CA ARG A 105 6.80 2.88 1.69
C ARG A 105 6.64 3.71 0.41
N THR A 106 7.59 3.58 -0.52
CA THR A 106 7.52 4.26 -1.81
C THR A 106 6.34 3.76 -2.64
N ASP A 107 6.13 2.45 -2.71
CA ASP A 107 5.01 1.86 -3.46
C ASP A 107 3.66 2.27 -2.87
N LYS A 108 3.55 2.28 -1.53
CA LYS A 108 2.37 2.81 -0.85
C LYS A 108 2.13 4.28 -1.17
N ARG A 109 3.20 5.09 -1.25
CA ARG A 109 3.09 6.51 -1.62
C ARG A 109 2.59 6.66 -3.05
N LYS A 110 3.18 5.94 -4.00
CA LYS A 110 2.75 5.95 -5.41
C LYS A 110 1.29 5.56 -5.54
N TYR A 111 0.87 4.49 -4.89
CA TYR A 111 -0.52 4.06 -4.90
C TYR A 111 -1.49 5.14 -4.39
N VAL A 112 -1.15 5.84 -3.31
CA VAL A 112 -1.96 6.95 -2.78
C VAL A 112 -1.96 8.14 -3.74
N GLU A 113 -0.84 8.43 -4.39
CA GLU A 113 -0.69 9.51 -5.36
C GLU A 113 -1.49 9.25 -6.65
N ASP A 114 -1.49 8.01 -7.14
CA ASP A 114 -2.33 7.56 -8.26
C ASP A 114 -3.82 7.67 -7.94
N LEU A 115 -4.22 7.34 -6.71
CA LEU A 115 -5.59 7.56 -6.24
C LEU A 115 -5.93 9.06 -6.18
N ALA A 116 -5.03 9.89 -5.66
CA ALA A 116 -5.25 11.34 -5.57
C ALA A 116 -5.39 11.98 -6.96
N THR A 117 -4.52 11.62 -7.91
CA THR A 117 -4.62 12.09 -9.30
C THR A 117 -5.91 11.62 -9.98
N THR A 118 -6.37 10.40 -9.68
CA THR A 118 -7.67 9.89 -10.14
C THR A 118 -8.85 10.71 -9.59
N VAL A 119 -8.80 11.07 -8.30
CA VAL A 119 -9.82 11.94 -7.65
C VAL A 119 -9.86 13.31 -8.33
N GLU A 120 -8.69 13.93 -8.57
CA GLU A 120 -8.60 15.23 -9.24
C GLU A 120 -9.19 15.19 -10.66
N LYS A 121 -8.89 14.13 -11.41
CA LYS A 121 -9.44 13.94 -12.75
C LYS A 121 -10.96 13.80 -12.72
N ALA A 122 -11.49 12.96 -11.83
CA ALA A 122 -12.94 12.78 -11.68
C ALA A 122 -13.65 14.08 -11.29
N ALA A 123 -13.00 14.93 -10.47
CA ALA A 123 -13.53 16.25 -10.11
C ALA A 123 -13.65 17.17 -11.35
N ARG A 124 -12.61 17.19 -12.20
CA ARG A 124 -12.60 18.01 -13.43
C ARG A 124 -13.65 17.55 -14.44
N GLU A 125 -13.88 16.24 -14.53
CA GLU A 125 -14.86 15.63 -15.43
C GLU A 125 -16.30 15.67 -14.89
N GLY A 126 -16.51 16.14 -13.66
CA GLY A 126 -17.82 16.13 -13.01
C GLY A 126 -18.33 14.73 -12.62
N ASN A 127 -17.46 13.72 -12.60
CA ASN A 127 -17.81 12.34 -12.26
C ASN A 127 -17.89 12.15 -10.73
N MET A 128 -19.00 12.64 -10.15
CA MET A 128 -19.22 12.65 -8.70
C MET A 128 -19.21 11.26 -8.05
N ARG A 129 -19.63 10.22 -8.78
CA ARG A 129 -19.64 8.84 -8.28
C ARG A 129 -18.21 8.34 -8.04
N GLN A 130 -17.35 8.44 -9.06
CA GLN A 130 -15.95 8.02 -8.93
C GLN A 130 -15.20 8.83 -7.89
N LEU A 131 -15.48 10.13 -7.80
CA LEU A 131 -14.90 11.01 -6.79
C LEU A 131 -15.23 10.56 -5.37
N TYR A 132 -16.49 10.21 -5.10
CA TYR A 132 -16.90 9.74 -3.78
C TYR A 132 -16.28 8.37 -3.43
N ASP A 133 -16.33 7.41 -4.35
CA ASP A 133 -15.79 6.06 -4.12
C ASP A 133 -14.28 6.06 -3.85
N THR A 134 -13.53 6.85 -4.62
CA THR A 134 -12.07 7.00 -4.45
C THR A 134 -11.70 7.76 -3.16
N THR A 135 -12.45 8.81 -2.82
CA THR A 135 -12.26 9.55 -1.55
C THR A 135 -12.59 8.67 -0.34
N LYS A 136 -13.62 7.83 -0.44
CA LYS A 136 -13.97 6.83 0.58
C LYS A 136 -12.84 5.81 0.77
N ASN A 137 -12.19 5.38 -0.31
CA ASN A 137 -11.04 4.49 -0.24
C ASN A 137 -9.80 5.18 0.37
N LEU A 138 -9.56 6.46 0.07
CA LEU A 138 -8.44 7.25 0.61
C LEU A 138 -8.58 7.56 2.11
N SER A 139 -9.80 7.86 2.56
CA SER A 139 -10.06 8.25 3.96
C SER A 139 -9.87 7.11 4.96
N GLY A 140 -9.78 5.85 4.47
CA GLY A 140 -9.55 4.66 5.30
C GLY A 140 -10.70 4.39 6.28
N ASN A 141 -10.70 3.20 6.89
CA ASN A 141 -11.69 2.87 7.92
C ASN A 141 -11.33 3.57 9.23
N HIS A 142 -11.85 4.78 9.45
CA HIS A 142 -11.78 5.43 10.75
C HIS A 142 -12.73 4.70 11.73
N ARG A 143 -12.19 4.04 12.76
CA ARG A 143 -12.99 3.61 13.91
C ARG A 143 -13.55 4.88 14.54
N LYS A 144 -14.83 5.19 14.34
CA LYS A 144 -15.49 6.24 15.11
C LYS A 144 -15.46 5.77 16.56
N PRO A 145 -14.80 6.48 17.50
CA PRO A 145 -15.03 6.21 18.90
C PRO A 145 -16.53 6.45 19.16
N GLU A 146 -17.20 5.46 19.74
CA GLU A 146 -18.58 5.60 20.16
C GLU A 146 -18.60 6.68 21.24
N ARG A 147 -19.02 7.90 20.88
CA ARG A 147 -19.11 9.00 21.83
C ARG A 147 -20.33 8.75 22.70
N PRO A 148 -20.18 8.55 24.02
CA PRO A 148 -21.32 8.35 24.89
C PRO A 148 -22.24 9.57 24.83
N VAL A 149 -23.54 9.35 24.71
CA VAL A 149 -24.55 10.41 24.69
C VAL A 149 -24.59 11.07 26.08
N LYS A 150 -24.48 12.41 26.12
CA LYS A 150 -24.51 13.19 27.36
C LYS A 150 -25.87 13.85 27.57
N SER A 151 -26.29 13.95 28.83
CA SER A 151 -27.47 14.70 29.25
C SER A 151 -27.25 16.22 29.08
N LYS A 152 -28.29 17.03 29.33
CA LYS A 152 -28.17 18.51 29.27
C LYS A 152 -27.21 19.06 30.34
N GLU A 153 -27.02 18.31 31.41
CA GLU A 153 -26.15 18.58 32.56
C GLU A 153 -24.73 17.99 32.38
N GLY A 154 -24.44 17.41 31.21
CA GLY A 154 -23.11 16.90 30.87
C GLY A 154 -22.77 15.50 31.38
N LYS A 155 -23.71 14.79 32.04
CA LYS A 155 -23.53 13.43 32.57
C LYS A 155 -23.62 12.39 31.45
N VAL A 156 -22.77 11.35 31.48
CA VAL A 156 -22.78 10.24 30.51
C VAL A 156 -23.99 9.35 30.77
N MET A 157 -24.83 9.16 29.73
CA MET A 157 -26.08 8.41 29.82
C MET A 157 -25.84 6.95 29.41
N THR A 158 -25.93 6.05 30.38
CA THR A 158 -25.66 4.61 30.20
C THR A 158 -26.91 3.80 29.85
N ASN A 159 -28.12 4.34 30.08
CA ASN A 159 -29.39 3.67 29.80
C ASN A 159 -29.96 4.05 28.42
N ILE A 160 -30.35 3.05 27.62
CA ILE A 160 -30.85 3.19 26.25
C ILE A 160 -32.15 4.02 26.16
N GLU A 161 -32.99 3.97 27.18
CA GLU A 161 -34.26 4.68 27.23
C GLU A 161 -34.04 6.18 27.45
N GLU A 162 -33.09 6.52 28.32
CA GLU A 162 -32.67 7.91 28.55
C GLU A 162 -32.02 8.50 27.29
N GLN A 163 -31.20 7.72 26.56
CA GLN A 163 -30.62 8.16 25.30
C GLN A 163 -31.70 8.47 24.25
N ARG A 164 -32.73 7.61 24.13
CA ARG A 164 -33.88 7.84 23.25
C ARG A 164 -34.63 9.11 23.62
N ASN A 165 -34.92 9.32 24.90
CA ASN A 165 -35.60 10.53 25.39
C ASN A 165 -34.78 11.80 25.11
N ARG A 166 -33.45 11.72 25.24
CA ARG A 166 -32.54 12.83 24.89
C ARG A 166 -32.55 13.16 23.40
N TRP A 167 -32.61 12.14 22.53
CA TRP A 167 -32.73 12.30 21.09
C TRP A 167 -34.06 12.95 20.69
N VAL A 168 -35.17 12.47 21.25
CA VAL A 168 -36.51 13.03 21.01
C VAL A 168 -36.56 14.51 21.42
N GLU A 169 -36.03 14.85 22.59
CA GLU A 169 -35.98 16.22 23.08
C GLU A 169 -35.08 17.13 22.23
N HIS A 170 -33.93 16.63 21.75
CA HIS A 170 -33.06 17.41 20.88
C HIS A 170 -33.71 17.71 19.52
N ILE A 171 -34.37 16.71 18.92
CA ILE A 171 -35.11 16.87 17.67
C ILE A 171 -36.27 17.84 17.85
N ARG A 172 -36.98 17.77 19.00
CA ARG A 172 -38.07 18.70 19.33
C ARG A 172 -37.57 20.14 19.45
N GLN A 173 -36.40 20.36 20.07
CA GLN A 173 -35.77 21.68 20.21
C GLN A 173 -35.33 22.27 18.86
N ILE A 174 -34.77 21.45 17.98
CA ILE A 174 -34.41 21.84 16.61
C ILE A 174 -35.68 22.27 15.85
N LYS A 175 -36.76 21.48 15.95
CA LYS A 175 -38.04 21.78 15.29
C LYS A 175 -38.75 23.00 15.86
N SER A 176 -38.57 23.31 17.15
CA SER A 176 -39.21 24.46 17.80
C SER A 176 -38.41 25.77 17.68
N GLY A 177 -37.32 25.81 16.91
CA GLY A 177 -36.54 27.03 16.63
C GLY A 177 -35.90 27.70 17.86
N LYS A 178 -35.89 27.03 19.03
CA LYS A 178 -35.55 27.62 20.32
C LYS A 178 -34.06 27.48 20.68
N ALA A 179 -33.21 27.18 19.69
CA ALA A 179 -31.79 26.96 19.88
C ALA A 179 -31.06 28.32 19.97
N ALA A 180 -30.72 28.74 21.19
CA ALA A 180 -29.76 29.82 21.42
C ALA A 180 -28.33 29.34 21.14
N GLY A 181 -27.91 29.38 19.86
CA GLY A 181 -26.53 29.36 19.33
C GLY A 181 -25.59 28.19 19.69
N PRO A 182 -24.44 28.02 19.01
CA PRO A 182 -23.86 28.81 17.91
C PRO A 182 -23.48 27.91 16.71
N VAL A 183 -24.34 27.72 15.71
CA VAL A 183 -23.90 27.17 14.41
C VAL A 183 -24.67 27.84 13.29
N ASN A 184 -24.24 29.04 12.91
CA ASN A 184 -24.44 29.51 11.55
C ASN A 184 -23.05 29.79 10.97
N ILE A 185 -22.39 28.72 10.55
CA ILE A 185 -21.10 28.81 9.86
C ILE A 185 -21.42 29.16 8.40
N PRO A 186 -20.98 30.32 7.87
CA PRO A 186 -21.20 30.67 6.47
C PRO A 186 -20.51 29.64 5.58
N ALA A 187 -21.17 29.26 4.49
CA ALA A 187 -20.75 28.17 3.59
C ALA A 187 -19.33 28.36 2.99
N GLU A 188 -18.78 29.58 3.05
CA GLU A 188 -17.39 29.88 2.65
C GLU A 188 -16.32 29.33 3.61
N ALA A 189 -16.61 29.18 4.90
CA ALA A 189 -15.66 28.64 5.87
C ALA A 189 -15.42 27.12 5.67
N LEU A 190 -16.39 26.40 5.10
CA LEU A 190 -16.27 24.96 4.81
C LEU A 190 -15.37 24.65 3.60
N LYS A 191 -15.16 25.61 2.70
CA LYS A 191 -14.36 25.40 1.47
C LYS A 191 -12.85 25.52 1.69
N ALA A 192 -12.41 26.41 2.58
CA ALA A 192 -10.99 26.64 2.85
C ALA A 192 -10.40 25.64 3.86
N ASP A 193 -11.21 25.20 4.83
CA ASP A 193 -10.79 24.31 5.91
C ASP A 193 -10.61 22.86 5.43
N THR A 194 -11.41 22.40 4.45
CA THR A 194 -11.38 21.02 3.95
C THR A 194 -10.07 20.64 3.26
N LYS A 195 -9.48 21.52 2.44
CA LYS A 195 -8.23 21.20 1.72
C LYS A 195 -7.03 21.11 2.67
N SER A 196 -6.95 22.02 3.64
CA SER A 196 -5.88 22.08 4.64
C SER A 196 -6.05 20.98 5.70
N GLN A 197 -7.28 20.70 6.16
CA GLN A 197 -7.55 19.59 7.08
C GLN A 197 -7.41 18.22 6.43
N LEU A 198 -7.74 18.04 5.15
CA LEU A 198 -7.49 16.79 4.44
C LEU A 198 -5.98 16.55 4.31
N TYR A 199 -5.21 17.56 3.90
CA TYR A 199 -3.75 17.43 3.78
C TYR A 199 -3.09 17.15 5.14
N ARG A 200 -3.52 17.84 6.20
CA ARG A 200 -3.02 17.64 7.58
C ARG A 200 -3.45 16.30 8.19
N SER A 201 -4.68 15.85 7.91
CA SER A 201 -5.20 14.55 8.40
C SER A 201 -4.60 13.37 7.64
N LEU A 202 -4.38 13.49 6.32
CA LEU A 202 -3.66 12.50 5.51
C LEU A 202 -2.22 12.33 6.00
N TRP A 203 -1.56 13.42 6.42
CA TRP A 203 -0.20 13.39 6.96
C TRP A 203 -0.14 12.77 8.37
N ASN A 204 -1.02 13.19 9.28
CA ASN A 204 -0.99 12.78 10.69
C ASN A 204 -1.44 11.32 10.93
N ASN A 205 -2.35 10.79 10.12
CA ASN A 205 -2.85 9.42 10.31
C ASN A 205 -1.90 8.33 9.77
N GLN A 206 -0.96 8.68 8.88
CA GLN A 206 -0.03 7.71 8.27
C GLN A 206 1.24 7.46 9.11
N LEU A 207 1.66 8.42 9.95
CA LEU A 207 2.86 8.28 10.81
C LEU A 207 2.55 7.63 12.17
N ASN A 208 1.34 7.80 12.70
CA ASN A 208 1.00 7.27 14.03
C ASN A 208 0.93 5.74 14.11
N GLY A 209 0.83 5.03 12.98
CA GLY A 209 0.89 3.56 12.96
C GLY A 209 2.29 2.93 13.07
N ILE A 210 3.36 3.72 13.23
CA ILE A 210 4.76 3.22 13.25
C ILE A 210 5.47 3.49 14.58
N HIS A 211 4.88 4.23 15.52
CA HIS A 211 5.59 4.66 16.74
C HIS A 211 5.47 3.74 17.97
N HIS A 212 4.69 2.67 17.93
CA HIS A 212 4.54 1.77 19.07
C HIS A 212 5.08 0.39 18.71
N SER A 213 6.41 0.30 18.61
CA SER A 213 7.17 -0.94 18.91
C SER A 213 8.70 -0.82 18.81
N THR A 214 9.31 0.31 18.36
CA THR A 214 10.80 0.33 18.27
C THR A 214 11.49 1.69 18.35
N SER A 215 10.87 2.76 18.88
CA SER A 215 11.52 4.08 18.95
C SER A 215 11.40 4.81 20.29
N THR A 216 11.26 4.10 21.41
CA THR A 216 11.39 4.71 22.75
C THR A 216 12.84 4.68 23.25
N SER A 217 13.76 3.98 22.57
CA SER A 217 15.15 3.83 23.05
C SER A 217 16.17 4.79 22.43
N LEU A 218 15.79 5.68 21.50
CA LEU A 218 16.76 6.54 20.77
C LEU A 218 16.54 8.06 20.84
N THR A 219 15.52 8.55 21.57
CA THR A 219 15.28 10.01 21.71
C THR A 219 15.58 10.59 23.09
N THR A 220 15.86 9.77 24.12
CA THR A 220 16.26 10.29 25.45
C THR A 220 17.77 10.51 25.61
N LYS A 221 18.58 10.28 24.57
CA LYS A 221 20.06 10.46 24.64
C LYS A 221 20.62 11.49 23.66
N ARG A 222 19.78 12.38 23.13
CA ARG A 222 20.20 13.48 22.23
C ARG A 222 19.81 14.89 22.70
N HIS A 223 19.32 15.03 23.93
CA HIS A 223 19.06 16.33 24.57
C HIS A 223 20.10 16.73 25.63
N GLY A 224 21.15 15.91 25.86
CA GLY A 224 22.20 16.19 26.85
C GLY A 224 23.55 16.64 26.28
N GLN A 225 23.72 16.72 24.96
CA GLN A 225 25.04 17.02 24.34
C GLN A 225 25.07 18.27 23.47
N ASN A 226 23.91 18.89 23.18
CA ASN A 226 23.86 20.11 22.37
C ASN A 226 23.87 21.40 23.20
N ASN A 227 23.50 21.35 24.49
CA ASN A 227 23.56 22.53 25.37
C ASN A 227 24.98 22.82 25.89
N THR A 228 25.90 21.85 25.85
CA THR A 228 27.28 22.01 26.34
C THR A 228 28.19 22.70 25.32
N LEU A 229 27.93 22.54 24.02
CA LEU A 229 28.71 23.19 22.95
C LEU A 229 28.25 24.62 22.67
N GLU A 230 26.95 24.92 22.79
CA GLU A 230 26.45 26.30 22.68
C GLU A 230 26.90 27.17 23.86
N ALA A 231 26.77 26.67 25.10
CA ALA A 231 27.22 27.39 26.30
C ALA A 231 28.73 27.67 26.29
N SER A 232 29.55 26.74 25.80
CA SER A 232 31.01 26.92 25.67
C SER A 232 31.39 27.94 24.59
N SER A 233 30.54 28.16 23.58
CA SER A 233 30.78 29.15 22.51
C SER A 233 30.36 30.56 22.90
N ILE A 234 29.38 30.70 23.80
CA ILE A 234 28.91 31.98 24.34
C ILE A 234 29.88 32.49 25.43
N LEU A 235 30.40 31.59 26.29
CA LEU A 235 31.39 31.95 27.31
C LEU A 235 32.78 32.31 26.73
N ARG A 236 33.13 31.80 25.54
CA ARG A 236 34.40 32.15 24.88
C ARG A 236 34.36 33.52 24.20
N ARG A 237 33.23 33.89 23.57
CA ARG A 237 33.06 35.25 23.01
C ARG A 237 32.98 36.33 24.09
N ALA A 238 32.36 36.04 25.23
CA ALA A 238 32.34 36.96 26.37
C ALA A 238 33.72 37.16 27.04
N SER A 239 34.68 36.24 26.84
CA SER A 239 36.06 36.37 27.33
C SER A 239 36.97 37.12 26.34
N GLU A 240 36.68 37.07 25.03
CA GLU A 240 37.45 37.78 24.00
C GLU A 240 37.04 39.26 23.91
N ASP A 241 35.78 39.61 24.22
CA ASP A 241 35.29 40.99 24.27
C ASP A 241 35.71 41.75 25.55
N SER A 242 36.29 41.06 26.54
CA SER A 242 36.81 41.67 27.78
C SER A 242 38.30 42.04 27.70
N GLN A 243 39.00 41.75 26.59
CA GLN A 243 40.46 41.89 26.49
C GLN A 243 40.94 43.09 25.64
N TYR A 244 40.05 44.01 25.26
CA TYR A 244 40.39 45.24 24.51
C TYR A 244 40.05 46.56 25.23
N HIS A 245 39.93 46.56 26.56
CA HIS A 245 39.72 47.80 27.34
C HIS A 245 40.71 47.99 28.50
N THR A 246 42.01 47.81 28.25
CA THR A 246 43.09 48.27 29.15
C THR A 246 44.37 48.67 28.40
N GLU A 247 44.31 49.47 27.34
CA GLU A 247 45.48 50.28 26.89
C GLU A 247 45.00 51.57 26.20
N PHE A 248 44.68 52.62 26.97
CA PHE A 248 44.92 54.05 26.66
C PHE A 248 44.42 54.91 27.85
N LEU A 249 45.31 55.14 28.82
CA LEU A 249 45.46 56.47 29.43
C LEU A 249 46.51 57.20 28.60
#